data_AF-A0A9X1ZWU2-F1
#
_entry.id   AF-A0A9X1ZWU2-F1
#
_cell.length_a   1.000
_cell.length_b   1.000
_cell.length_c   1.000
_cell.angle_alpha   90.00
_cell.angle_beta   90.00
_cell.angle_gamma   90.00
#
_symmetry.space_group_name_H-M   'P 1'
#
loop_
_entity.id
_entity.type
_entity.pdbx_description
1 polymer ?
#
loop_
_entity_poly.entity_id
_entity_poly.type
_entity_poly.pdbx_seq_one_letter_code
_entity_poly.pdbx_strand_id
1 'polypeptide(L)'
;MISHKHKCIFIHIPKCAGISITKFLLEDESIAWNKPNYKVLYGWCPKRKTFLQHASAKFLVEEGLITENQWADYYKFTFVRNPWDRVISDYFWLKNDQGIKGSLKKYLTQKGEFQDTLTQKGTLKFRGDHLYPQTSFFDVKGDYQLNHVGRFESIDSDFKFVLNQLQIEDDFALHLNKRNKKRKHYSRFFTESNKKRVEEVFKQDIKLLHYSFEDERKGVSKLYKYF
;
A
#
# COMPACT_ATOMS: atom_id res chain seq x y z
N MET A 1 10.90 -1.69 -4.26
CA MET A 1 12.02 -0.76 -3.95
C MET A 1 13.16 -1.55 -3.33
N ILE A 2 14.41 -1.16 -3.57
CA ILE A 2 15.60 -1.79 -2.98
C ILE A 2 16.54 -0.71 -2.41
N SER A 3 17.10 -0.96 -1.22
CA SER A 3 18.15 -0.13 -0.62
C SER A 3 19.40 -0.98 -0.43
N HIS A 4 20.44 -0.69 -1.22
CA HIS A 4 21.73 -1.39 -1.11
C HIS A 4 22.52 -0.94 0.13
N LYS A 5 22.35 0.31 0.57
CA LYS A 5 22.97 0.86 1.80
C LYS A 5 22.59 0.02 3.02
N HIS A 6 21.31 -0.30 3.15
CA HIS A 6 20.76 -1.05 4.28
C HIS A 6 20.50 -2.54 3.97
N LYS A 7 20.92 -3.02 2.78
CA LYS A 7 20.67 -4.39 2.29
C LYS A 7 19.22 -4.85 2.53
N CYS A 8 18.25 -4.05 2.09
CA CYS A 8 16.83 -4.37 2.29
C CYS A 8 16.00 -4.17 1.03
N ILE A 9 14.90 -4.93 0.94
CA ILE A 9 13.91 -4.86 -0.14
C ILE A 9 12.56 -4.54 0.50
N PHE A 10 11.98 -3.42 0.11
CA PHE A 10 10.64 -3.03 0.52
C PHE A 10 9.66 -3.26 -0.64
N ILE A 11 8.74 -4.20 -0.42
CA ILE A 11 7.63 -4.44 -1.34
C ILE A 11 6.56 -3.39 -1.05
N HIS A 12 6.50 -2.34 -1.87
CA HIS A 12 5.67 -1.17 -1.61
C HIS A 12 4.25 -1.39 -2.15
N ILE A 13 3.37 -1.85 -1.26
CA ILE A 13 1.93 -1.93 -1.49
C ILE A 13 1.33 -0.50 -1.44
N PRO A 14 0.57 -0.07 -2.45
CA PRO A 14 -0.06 1.25 -2.46
C PRO A 14 -0.85 1.55 -1.18
N LYS A 15 -0.73 2.80 -0.71
CA LYS A 15 -1.47 3.36 0.45
C LYS A 15 -1.15 2.73 1.82
N CYS A 16 -0.05 2.00 1.92
CA CYS A 16 0.45 1.40 3.16
C CYS A 16 1.76 2.09 3.63
N ALA A 17 1.72 3.43 3.77
CA ALA A 17 2.85 4.29 4.20
C ALA A 17 4.11 4.29 3.33
N GLY A 18 4.08 3.70 2.13
CA GLY A 18 5.32 3.51 1.38
C GLY A 18 6.07 4.77 0.97
N ILE A 19 5.43 5.93 0.79
CA ILE A 19 6.15 7.19 0.55
C ILE A 19 7.06 7.56 1.73
N SER A 20 6.57 7.44 2.97
CA SER A 20 7.36 7.78 4.16
C SER A 20 8.56 6.82 4.30
N ILE A 21 8.32 5.52 4.10
CA ILE A 21 9.36 4.48 4.15
C ILE A 21 10.39 4.68 3.02
N THR A 22 9.94 5.01 1.82
CA THR A 22 10.82 5.31 0.68
C THR A 22 11.73 6.50 0.97
N LYS A 23 11.17 7.60 1.48
CA LYS A 23 11.97 8.79 1.82
C LYS A 23 13.03 8.48 2.88
N PHE A 24 12.65 7.69 3.89
CA PHE A 24 13.57 7.26 4.93
C PHE A 24 14.70 6.38 4.37
N LEU A 25 14.37 5.32 3.62
CA LEU A 25 15.37 4.33 3.20
C LEU A 25 16.28 4.76 2.05
N LEU A 26 15.83 5.68 1.20
CA LEU A 26 16.58 6.08 0.01
C LEU A 26 17.32 7.40 0.16
N GLU A 27 16.89 8.28 1.08
CA GLU A 27 17.51 9.60 1.32
C GLU A 27 17.76 10.43 0.05
N ASP A 28 17.03 10.14 -1.04
CA ASP A 28 17.31 10.67 -2.39
C ASP A 28 16.13 11.51 -2.88
N GLU A 29 16.35 12.82 -2.95
CA GLU A 29 15.38 13.80 -3.43
C GLU A 29 15.20 13.80 -4.96
N SER A 30 16.09 13.12 -5.70
CA SER A 30 16.06 13.09 -7.17
C SER A 30 15.06 12.08 -7.77
N ILE A 31 14.38 11.30 -6.92
CA ILE A 31 13.50 10.22 -7.35
C ILE A 31 12.18 10.78 -7.92
N ALA A 32 12.02 10.66 -9.24
CA ALA A 32 10.80 11.02 -9.95
C ALA A 32 9.88 9.80 -10.13
N TRP A 33 8.58 9.96 -9.85
CA TRP A 33 7.60 8.86 -10.02
C TRP A 33 7.32 8.50 -11.48
N ASN A 34 7.58 9.42 -12.42
CA ASN A 34 7.27 9.27 -13.84
C ASN A 34 8.46 8.82 -14.70
N LYS A 35 9.65 8.65 -14.10
CA LYS A 35 10.86 8.17 -14.79
C LYS A 35 11.41 6.96 -14.05
N PRO A 36 11.93 5.94 -14.75
CA PRO A 36 12.44 4.76 -14.08
C PRO A 36 13.79 5.05 -13.43
N ASN A 37 13.93 4.66 -12.17
CA ASN A 37 15.21 4.50 -11.51
C ASN A 37 15.37 3.02 -11.15
N TYR A 38 16.15 2.30 -11.97
CA TYR A 38 16.39 0.87 -11.79
C TYR A 38 17.30 0.56 -10.61
N LYS A 39 18.12 1.51 -10.14
CA LYS A 39 19.02 1.32 -9.00
C LYS A 39 18.26 1.12 -7.69
N VAL A 40 17.14 1.83 -7.53
CA VAL A 40 16.31 1.75 -6.31
C VAL A 40 14.94 1.13 -6.56
N LEU A 41 14.68 0.71 -7.81
CA LEU A 41 13.42 0.12 -8.26
C LEU A 41 12.23 1.03 -7.95
N TYR A 42 12.28 2.25 -8.48
CA TYR A 42 11.24 3.27 -8.33
C TYR A 42 10.90 3.93 -9.66
N GLY A 43 9.66 4.39 -9.78
CA GLY A 43 9.16 5.16 -10.92
C GLY A 43 8.64 4.31 -12.07
N TRP A 44 8.05 4.98 -13.06
CA TRP A 44 7.47 4.34 -14.23
C TRP A 44 8.53 3.72 -15.14
N CYS A 45 8.41 2.42 -15.43
CA CYS A 45 9.22 1.71 -16.42
C CYS A 45 8.47 1.59 -17.75
N PRO A 46 8.87 2.33 -18.82
CA PRO A 46 8.20 2.23 -20.12
C PRO A 46 8.33 0.84 -20.76
N LYS A 47 9.48 0.18 -20.58
CA LYS A 47 9.75 -1.16 -21.14
C LYS A 47 8.76 -2.20 -20.61
N ARG A 48 8.51 -2.19 -19.31
CA ARG A 48 7.61 -3.13 -18.61
C ARG A 48 6.20 -2.60 -18.41
N LYS A 49 5.96 -1.34 -18.81
CA LYS A 49 4.69 -0.61 -18.65
C LYS A 49 4.10 -0.73 -17.24
N THR A 50 4.96 -0.56 -16.23
CA THR A 50 4.59 -0.69 -14.81
C THR A 50 5.37 0.29 -13.93
N PHE A 51 4.83 0.57 -12.74
CA PHE A 51 5.54 1.30 -11.70
C PHE A 51 6.44 0.35 -10.91
N LEU A 52 7.75 0.55 -10.97
CA LEU A 52 8.73 -0.34 -10.33
C LEU A 52 8.55 -0.43 -8.81
N GLN A 53 8.08 0.66 -8.18
CA GLN A 53 7.83 0.64 -6.74
C GLN A 53 6.66 -0.27 -6.35
N HIS A 54 5.67 -0.49 -7.23
CA HIS A 54 4.49 -1.32 -6.97
C HIS A 54 4.60 -2.72 -7.61
N ALA A 55 5.80 -3.12 -8.02
CA ALA A 55 6.04 -4.49 -8.47
C ALA A 55 5.92 -5.50 -7.30
N SER A 56 5.36 -6.69 -7.59
CA SER A 56 5.34 -7.79 -6.63
C SER A 56 6.74 -8.40 -6.46
N ALA A 57 6.97 -9.07 -5.32
CA ALA A 57 8.20 -9.80 -5.04
C ALA A 57 8.55 -10.78 -6.18
N LYS A 58 7.56 -11.57 -6.61
CA LYS A 58 7.67 -12.48 -7.75
C LYS A 58 8.15 -11.78 -9.01
N PHE A 59 7.47 -10.70 -9.39
CA PHE A 59 7.81 -9.94 -10.59
C PHE A 59 9.23 -9.37 -10.53
N LEU A 60 9.67 -8.88 -9.37
CA LEU A 60 11.02 -8.31 -9.22
C LEU A 60 12.12 -9.35 -9.49
N VAL A 61 11.94 -10.59 -9.01
CA VAL A 61 12.91 -11.66 -9.21
C VAL A 61 12.83 -12.22 -10.64
N GLU A 62 11.64 -12.57 -11.12
CA GLU A 62 11.47 -13.21 -12.44
C GLU A 62 11.87 -12.28 -13.61
N GLU A 63 11.71 -10.96 -13.45
CA GLU A 63 12.11 -9.99 -14.47
C GLU A 63 13.59 -9.60 -14.40
N GLY A 64 14.37 -10.24 -13.51
CA GLY A 64 15.78 -9.94 -13.29
C GLY A 64 16.04 -8.53 -12.76
N LEU A 65 15.05 -7.91 -12.10
CA LEU A 65 15.20 -6.61 -11.45
C LEU A 65 15.90 -6.74 -10.09
N ILE A 66 15.78 -7.91 -9.45
CA ILE A 66 16.50 -8.32 -8.25
C ILE A 66 17.13 -9.68 -8.57
N THR A 67 18.43 -9.84 -8.29
CA THR A 67 19.12 -11.12 -8.49
C THR A 67 18.76 -12.11 -7.37
N GLU A 68 18.92 -13.40 -7.62
CA GLU A 68 18.70 -14.44 -6.59
C GLU A 68 19.56 -14.20 -5.35
N ASN A 69 20.83 -13.81 -5.52
CA ASN A 69 21.71 -13.45 -4.40
C ASN A 69 21.19 -12.26 -3.61
N GLN A 70 20.72 -11.20 -4.28
CA GLN A 70 20.11 -10.06 -3.58
C GLN A 70 18.84 -10.47 -2.84
N TRP A 71 18.00 -11.31 -3.45
CA TRP A 71 16.79 -11.83 -2.80
C TRP A 71 17.11 -12.70 -1.58
N ALA A 72 18.16 -13.51 -1.65
CA ALA A 72 18.60 -14.36 -0.54
C ALA A 72 19.21 -13.53 0.60
N ASP A 73 20.07 -12.57 0.27
CA ASP A 73 20.89 -11.84 1.24
C ASP A 73 20.18 -10.65 1.89
N TYR A 74 19.24 -10.01 1.19
CA TYR A 74 18.65 -8.76 1.67
C TYR A 74 17.46 -9.05 2.56
N TYR A 75 17.23 -8.20 3.57
CA TYR A 75 16.05 -8.29 4.42
C TYR A 75 14.81 -7.78 3.67
N LYS A 76 13.78 -8.61 3.54
CA LYS A 76 12.55 -8.30 2.78
C LYS A 76 11.39 -8.00 3.70
N PHE A 77 10.71 -6.90 3.47
CA PHE A 77 9.52 -6.56 4.26
C PHE A 77 8.48 -5.79 3.47
N THR A 78 7.27 -5.75 4.02
CA THR A 78 6.17 -4.92 3.52
C THR A 78 5.33 -4.38 4.66
N PHE A 79 4.41 -3.48 4.32
CA PHE A 79 3.34 -3.04 5.20
C PHE A 79 2.00 -3.28 4.52
N VAL A 80 1.07 -3.85 5.26
CA VAL A 80 -0.31 -4.03 4.87
C VAL A 80 -1.20 -3.09 5.69
N ARG A 81 -2.43 -2.88 5.23
CA ARG A 81 -3.43 -2.02 5.87
C ARG A 81 -4.80 -2.68 5.80
N ASN A 82 -5.65 -2.37 6.76
CA ASN A 82 -7.06 -2.71 6.73
C ASN A 82 -7.66 -2.39 5.34
N PRO A 83 -8.22 -3.37 4.61
CA PRO A 83 -8.63 -3.17 3.22
C PRO A 83 -9.67 -2.05 3.02
N TRP A 84 -10.60 -1.89 3.96
CA TRP A 84 -11.59 -0.82 3.92
C TRP A 84 -10.95 0.55 4.13
N ASP A 85 -10.01 0.67 5.06
CA ASP A 85 -9.27 1.92 5.27
C ASP A 85 -8.36 2.26 4.07
N ARG A 86 -7.70 1.24 3.50
CA ARG A 86 -6.85 1.36 2.31
C ARG A 86 -7.64 1.92 1.12
N VAL A 87 -8.83 1.37 0.86
CA VAL A 87 -9.76 1.85 -0.18
C VAL A 87 -10.13 3.31 0.02
N ILE A 88 -10.47 3.72 1.24
CA ILE A 88 -10.84 5.12 1.51
C ILE A 88 -9.63 6.04 1.35
N SER A 89 -8.44 5.60 1.76
CA SER A 89 -7.18 6.32 1.56
C SER A 89 -6.90 6.53 0.07
N ASP A 90 -7.11 5.50 -0.75
CA ASP A 90 -6.90 5.60 -2.19
C ASP A 90 -7.94 6.48 -2.88
N TYR A 91 -9.22 6.27 -2.58
CA TYR A 91 -10.33 7.07 -3.12
C TYR A 91 -10.10 8.56 -2.92
N PHE A 92 -9.77 8.99 -1.69
CA PHE A 92 -9.49 10.41 -1.43
C PHE A 92 -8.19 10.90 -2.06
N TRP A 93 -7.19 10.03 -2.18
CA TRP A 93 -5.96 10.39 -2.87
C TRP A 93 -6.21 10.66 -4.34
N LEU A 94 -6.91 9.78 -5.08
CA LEU A 94 -7.27 10.02 -6.48
C LEU A 94 -8.09 11.29 -6.67
N LYS A 95 -9.03 11.58 -5.77
CA LYS A 95 -9.82 12.82 -5.86
C LYS A 95 -8.98 14.09 -5.67
N ASN A 96 -8.03 14.06 -4.74
CA ASN A 96 -7.22 15.23 -4.41
C ASN A 96 -6.04 15.43 -5.37
N ASP A 97 -5.39 14.33 -5.75
CA ASP A 97 -4.15 14.33 -6.54
C ASP A 97 -4.42 14.44 -8.04
N GLN A 98 -5.47 13.77 -8.52
CA GLN A 98 -5.83 13.71 -9.95
C GLN A 98 -7.06 14.56 -10.28
N GLY A 99 -7.66 15.24 -9.30
CA GLY A 99 -8.86 16.07 -9.49
C GLY A 99 -10.13 15.28 -9.88
N ILE A 100 -10.09 13.94 -9.80
CA ILE A 100 -11.17 13.06 -10.23
C ILE A 100 -12.41 13.29 -9.35
N LYS A 101 -13.58 13.41 -9.97
CA LYS A 101 -14.86 13.53 -9.26
C LYS A 101 -15.67 12.25 -9.34
N GLY A 102 -16.46 11.99 -8.29
CA GLY A 102 -17.35 10.84 -8.23
C GLY A 102 -17.52 10.28 -6.84
N SER A 103 -18.49 9.39 -6.68
CA SER A 103 -18.79 8.71 -5.42
C SER A 103 -17.89 7.49 -5.20
N LEU A 104 -17.78 7.04 -3.95
CA LEU A 104 -17.09 5.80 -3.61
C LEU A 104 -17.63 4.60 -4.39
N LYS A 105 -18.94 4.56 -4.67
CA LYS A 105 -19.55 3.52 -5.51
C LYS A 105 -18.98 3.53 -6.93
N LYS A 106 -18.78 4.70 -7.55
CA LYS A 106 -18.18 4.82 -8.89
C LYS A 106 -16.73 4.36 -8.88
N TYR A 107 -15.97 4.69 -7.84
CA TYR A 107 -14.60 4.20 -7.65
C TYR A 107 -14.55 2.66 -7.54
N LEU A 108 -15.35 2.06 -6.65
CA LEU A 108 -15.39 0.60 -6.45
C LEU A 108 -15.93 -0.17 -7.65
N THR A 109 -16.68 0.48 -8.54
CA THR A 109 -17.16 -0.10 -9.79
C THR A 109 -16.31 0.27 -10.99
N GLN A 110 -15.25 1.07 -10.80
CA GLN A 110 -14.34 1.55 -11.85
C GLN A 110 -15.09 2.24 -13.00
N LYS A 111 -16.08 3.07 -12.66
CA LYS A 111 -16.97 3.76 -13.62
C LYS A 111 -16.84 5.28 -13.52
N GLY A 112 -17.31 5.96 -14.57
CA GLY A 112 -17.27 7.42 -14.66
C GLY A 112 -15.83 7.91 -14.78
N GLU A 113 -15.51 9.02 -14.12
CA GLU A 113 -14.16 9.63 -14.19
C GLU A 113 -13.04 8.73 -13.61
N PHE A 114 -13.38 7.66 -12.89
CA PHE A 114 -12.39 6.68 -12.41
C PHE A 114 -12.01 5.63 -13.45
N GLN A 115 -12.79 5.46 -14.52
CA GLN A 115 -12.67 4.34 -15.44
C GLN A 115 -11.28 4.26 -16.06
N ASP A 116 -10.82 5.35 -16.68
CA ASP A 116 -9.54 5.33 -17.41
C ASP A 116 -8.36 5.08 -16.47
N THR A 117 -8.29 5.83 -15.36
CA THR A 117 -7.23 5.69 -14.35
C THR A 117 -7.19 4.31 -13.71
N LEU A 118 -8.34 3.63 -13.51
CA LEU A 118 -8.37 2.33 -12.85
C LEU A 118 -8.31 1.12 -13.80
N THR A 119 -8.57 1.30 -15.09
CA THR A 119 -8.69 0.17 -16.04
C THR A 119 -7.66 0.18 -17.17
N GLN A 120 -7.14 1.35 -17.58
CA GLN A 120 -6.20 1.45 -18.70
C GLN A 120 -4.78 1.07 -18.29
N LYS A 121 -4.54 -0.25 -18.19
CA LYS A 121 -3.23 -0.83 -17.88
C LYS A 121 -2.16 -0.36 -18.87
N GLY A 122 -0.93 -0.29 -18.38
CA GLY A 122 0.24 0.00 -19.20
C GLY A 122 0.42 1.48 -19.57
N THR A 123 -0.31 2.38 -18.90
CA THR A 123 -0.18 3.83 -19.06
C THR A 123 0.36 4.49 -17.79
N LEU A 124 0.99 5.66 -17.92
CA LEU A 124 1.44 6.49 -16.79
C LEU A 124 0.30 6.93 -15.87
N LYS A 125 -0.94 6.94 -16.37
CA LYS A 125 -2.15 7.32 -15.63
C LYS A 125 -2.76 6.13 -14.87
N PHE A 126 -2.32 4.90 -15.14
CA PHE A 126 -2.87 3.72 -14.51
C PHE A 126 -2.58 3.70 -13.01
N ARG A 127 -3.64 3.52 -12.20
CA ARG A 127 -3.60 3.33 -10.74
C ARG A 127 -4.50 2.17 -10.30
N GLY A 128 -4.88 1.29 -11.23
CA GLY A 128 -5.73 0.13 -10.93
C GLY A 128 -5.03 -0.94 -10.09
N ASP A 129 -3.69 -0.92 -10.04
CA ASP A 129 -2.86 -1.72 -9.14
C ASP A 129 -3.16 -1.44 -7.66
N HIS A 130 -3.68 -0.26 -7.33
CA HIS A 130 -4.13 0.07 -5.97
C HIS A 130 -5.35 -0.75 -5.51
N LEU A 131 -6.07 -1.38 -6.46
CA LEU A 131 -7.20 -2.28 -6.19
C LEU A 131 -6.79 -3.76 -6.14
N TYR A 132 -5.52 -4.09 -6.35
CA TYR A 132 -5.06 -5.48 -6.23
C TYR A 132 -5.01 -5.92 -4.75
N PRO A 133 -5.36 -7.17 -4.43
CA PRO A 133 -5.15 -7.73 -3.10
C PRO A 133 -3.71 -7.52 -2.62
N GLN A 134 -3.52 -7.16 -1.37
CA GLN A 134 -2.22 -6.99 -0.73
C GLN A 134 -1.40 -8.27 -0.81
N THR A 135 -2.05 -9.41 -0.65
CA THR A 135 -1.41 -10.72 -0.74
C THR A 135 -1.06 -11.13 -2.17
N SER A 136 -1.31 -10.29 -3.19
CA SER A 136 -0.80 -10.52 -4.55
C SER A 136 0.60 -9.93 -4.76
N PHE A 137 1.12 -9.14 -3.80
CA PHE A 137 2.43 -8.51 -3.90
C PHE A 137 3.55 -9.39 -3.34
N PHE A 138 3.22 -10.42 -2.56
CA PHE A 138 4.16 -11.31 -1.90
C PHE A 138 3.47 -12.64 -1.55
N ASP A 139 4.27 -13.68 -1.28
CA ASP A 139 3.72 -14.95 -0.83
C ASP A 139 3.57 -14.97 0.69
N VAL A 140 2.39 -15.38 1.18
CA VAL A 140 2.21 -15.64 2.62
C VAL A 140 3.04 -16.86 3.06
N LYS A 141 3.25 -17.81 2.14
CA LYS A 141 4.15 -18.95 2.24
C LYS A 141 4.66 -19.29 0.84
N GLY A 142 5.96 -19.47 0.66
CA GLY A 142 6.55 -19.80 -0.64
C GLY A 142 7.88 -19.09 -0.89
N ASP A 143 8.35 -19.14 -2.13
CA ASP A 143 9.66 -18.63 -2.55
C ASP A 143 9.75 -17.09 -2.45
N TYR A 144 8.60 -16.40 -2.59
CA TYR A 144 8.51 -14.96 -2.51
C TYR A 144 7.98 -14.46 -1.15
N GLN A 145 8.19 -15.24 -0.09
CA GLN A 145 7.86 -14.83 1.27
C GLN A 145 8.79 -13.73 1.77
N LEU A 146 8.27 -12.91 2.68
CA LEU A 146 8.99 -11.79 3.27
C LEU A 146 9.46 -12.14 4.68
N ASN A 147 10.52 -11.49 5.14
CA ASN A 147 10.98 -11.62 6.52
C ASN A 147 10.01 -10.98 7.51
N HIS A 148 9.33 -9.88 7.11
CA HIS A 148 8.32 -9.22 7.94
C HIS A 148 7.17 -8.64 7.13
N VAL A 149 5.96 -8.77 7.68
CA VAL A 149 4.74 -8.15 7.17
C VAL A 149 4.14 -7.29 8.28
N GLY A 150 4.52 -6.01 8.29
CA GLY A 150 4.03 -5.03 9.26
C GLY A 150 2.62 -4.53 8.94
N ARG A 151 1.96 -3.90 9.91
CA ARG A 151 0.64 -3.29 9.73
C ARG A 151 0.72 -1.78 9.78
N PHE A 152 -0.05 -1.12 8.93
CA PHE A 152 -0.18 0.33 8.91
C PHE A 152 -0.77 0.86 10.22
N GLU A 153 -1.65 0.08 10.84
CA GLU A 153 -2.30 0.38 12.12
C GLU A 153 -1.31 0.41 13.30
N SER A 154 -0.20 -0.33 13.20
CA SER A 154 0.88 -0.42 14.18
C SER A 154 2.23 -0.01 13.58
N ILE A 155 2.20 0.95 12.64
CA ILE A 155 3.37 1.32 11.82
C ILE A 155 4.59 1.68 12.67
N ASP A 156 4.42 2.38 13.79
CA ASP A 156 5.52 2.82 14.64
C ASP A 156 6.28 1.61 15.23
N SER A 157 5.54 0.67 15.82
CA SER A 157 6.13 -0.53 16.41
C SER A 157 6.67 -1.51 15.36
N ASP A 158 5.94 -1.70 14.25
CA ASP A 158 6.35 -2.59 13.17
C ASP A 158 7.58 -2.07 12.44
N PHE A 159 7.66 -0.76 12.21
CA PHE A 159 8.82 -0.17 11.56
C PHE A 159 10.02 -0.13 12.50
N LYS A 160 9.82 0.15 13.80
CA LYS A 160 10.87 0.00 14.81
C LYS A 160 11.44 -1.43 14.83
N PHE A 161 10.59 -2.44 14.70
CA PHE A 161 11.05 -3.83 14.56
C PHE A 161 11.92 -4.01 13.32
N VAL A 162 11.50 -3.49 12.16
CA VAL A 162 12.30 -3.53 10.92
C VAL A 162 13.65 -2.82 11.10
N LEU A 163 13.69 -1.64 11.70
CA LEU A 163 14.94 -0.91 11.96
C LEU A 163 15.91 -1.71 12.83
N ASN A 164 15.41 -2.37 13.86
CA ASN A 164 16.23 -3.25 14.71
C ASN A 164 16.80 -4.43 13.92
N GLN A 165 16.01 -5.05 13.03
CA GLN A 165 16.50 -6.14 12.17
C GLN A 165 17.56 -5.66 11.17
N LEU A 166 17.46 -4.40 10.72
CA LEU A 166 18.42 -3.76 9.82
C LEU A 166 19.62 -3.12 10.54
N GLN A 167 19.65 -3.16 11.89
CA GLN A 167 20.65 -2.49 12.71
C GLN A 167 20.78 -0.99 12.41
N ILE A 168 19.64 -0.33 12.16
CA ILE A 168 19.57 1.11 11.92
C ILE A 168 19.22 1.82 13.23
N GLU A 169 20.15 2.63 13.74
CA GLU A 169 19.94 3.49 14.89
C GLU A 169 19.37 4.85 14.44
N ASP A 170 18.04 4.92 14.24
CA ASP A 170 17.35 6.14 13.83
C ASP A 170 15.92 6.21 14.41
N ASP A 171 15.40 7.42 14.59
CA ASP A 171 14.03 7.67 15.05
C ASP A 171 13.09 7.92 13.87
N PHE A 172 12.45 6.86 13.39
CA PHE A 172 11.45 6.93 12.33
C PHE A 172 10.30 7.91 12.61
N ALA A 173 9.99 8.20 13.88
CA ALA A 173 8.93 9.13 14.23
C ALA A 173 9.19 10.54 13.66
N LEU A 174 10.44 10.89 13.39
CA LEU A 174 10.83 12.14 12.74
C LEU A 174 10.43 12.20 11.26
N HIS A 175 10.35 11.04 10.59
CA HIS A 175 10.07 10.91 9.16
C HIS A 175 8.61 10.61 8.83
N LEU A 176 7.81 10.28 9.83
CA LEU A 176 6.38 10.17 9.66
C LEU A 176 5.79 11.57 9.42
N ASN A 177 5.20 11.75 8.23
CA ASN A 177 4.35 12.90 7.97
C ASN A 177 3.31 12.98 9.08
N LYS A 178 3.47 13.94 10.00
CA LYS A 178 2.47 14.35 10.99
C LYS A 178 1.25 14.95 10.26
N ARG A 179 0.55 14.14 9.46
CA ARG A 179 -0.79 14.47 8.96
C ARG A 179 -1.77 14.28 10.11
N ASN A 180 -1.65 15.17 11.09
CA ASN A 180 -2.55 15.38 12.22
C ASN A 180 -3.86 16.04 11.77
N LYS A 181 -4.49 15.53 10.71
CA LYS A 181 -5.93 15.71 10.54
C LYS A 181 -6.55 14.39 10.93
N LYS A 182 -7.25 14.36 12.08
CA LYS A 182 -8.16 13.26 12.45
C LYS A 182 -9.15 13.06 11.30
N ARG A 183 -8.80 12.21 10.34
CA ARG A 183 -9.74 11.81 9.30
C ARG A 183 -10.86 11.10 10.01
N LYS A 184 -12.10 11.32 9.58
CA LYS A 184 -13.21 10.48 10.02
C LYS A 184 -12.83 9.02 9.81
N HIS A 185 -13.15 8.17 10.78
CA HIS A 185 -12.95 6.73 10.68
C HIS A 185 -13.55 6.20 9.38
N TYR A 186 -12.89 5.24 8.72
CA TYR A 186 -13.27 4.78 7.38
C TYR A 186 -14.70 4.23 7.34
N SER A 187 -15.18 3.66 8.45
CA SER A 187 -16.54 3.11 8.57
C SER A 187 -17.64 4.10 8.23
N ARG A 188 -17.41 5.41 8.44
CA ARG A 188 -18.37 6.48 8.17
C ARG A 188 -18.60 6.75 6.68
N PHE A 189 -17.77 6.18 5.79
CA PHE A 189 -17.89 6.33 4.34
C PHE A 189 -18.58 5.14 3.65
N PHE A 190 -18.83 4.06 4.39
CA PHE A 190 -19.39 2.83 3.85
C PHE A 190 -20.89 2.72 4.08
N THR A 191 -21.61 2.45 2.99
CA THR A 191 -22.87 1.73 3.04
C THR A 191 -22.59 0.23 3.11
N GLU A 192 -23.57 -0.58 3.53
CA GLU A 192 -23.42 -2.04 3.56
C GLU A 192 -23.10 -2.62 2.17
N SER A 193 -23.66 -2.04 1.10
CA SER A 193 -23.34 -2.45 -0.28
C SER A 193 -21.88 -2.18 -0.66
N ASN A 194 -21.35 -0.98 -0.33
CA ASN A 194 -19.94 -0.67 -0.63
C ASN A 194 -18.99 -1.51 0.24
N LYS A 195 -19.37 -1.79 1.51
CA LYS A 195 -18.60 -2.64 2.42
C LYS A 195 -18.45 -4.06 1.86
N LYS A 196 -19.56 -4.67 1.44
CA LYS A 196 -19.56 -6.01 0.80
C LYS A 196 -18.71 -6.06 -0.46
N ARG A 197 -18.72 -5.00 -1.26
CA ARG A 197 -17.89 -4.96 -2.48
C ARG A 197 -16.39 -4.94 -2.16
N VAL A 198 -15.98 -4.27 -1.08
CA VAL A 198 -14.60 -4.34 -0.59
C VAL A 198 -14.29 -5.74 -0.05
N GLU A 199 -15.22 -6.36 0.67
CA GLU A 199 -15.06 -7.75 1.15
C GLU A 199 -14.84 -8.75 0.00
N GLU A 200 -15.57 -8.59 -1.10
CA GLU A 200 -15.43 -9.43 -2.30
C GLU A 200 -14.06 -9.25 -2.96
N VAL A 201 -13.65 -8.00 -3.22
CA VAL A 201 -12.37 -7.68 -3.89
C VAL A 201 -11.17 -8.10 -3.04
N PHE A 202 -11.24 -7.91 -1.73
CA PHE A 202 -10.13 -8.16 -0.79
C PHE A 202 -10.35 -9.40 0.07
N LYS A 203 -11.17 -10.35 -0.38
CA LYS A 203 -11.50 -11.57 0.37
C LYS A 203 -10.26 -12.32 0.84
N GLN A 204 -9.24 -12.41 -0.01
CA GLN A 204 -8.00 -13.11 0.30
C GLN A 204 -7.19 -12.37 1.38
N ASP A 205 -7.05 -11.04 1.27
CA ASP A 205 -6.40 -10.22 2.29
C ASP A 205 -7.09 -10.35 3.65
N ILE A 206 -8.42 -10.25 3.66
CA ILE A 206 -9.23 -10.36 4.89
C ILE A 206 -8.96 -11.70 5.58
N LYS A 207 -8.96 -12.79 4.81
CA LYS A 207 -8.73 -14.14 5.33
C LYS A 207 -7.29 -14.36 5.80
N LEU A 208 -6.30 -14.03 4.97
CA LEU A 208 -4.90 -14.37 5.22
C LEU A 208 -4.20 -13.39 6.15
N LEU A 209 -4.62 -12.13 6.18
CA LEU A 209 -4.07 -11.08 7.04
C LEU A 209 -4.95 -10.79 8.26
N HIS A 210 -6.00 -11.59 8.47
CA HIS A 210 -6.90 -11.54 9.63
C HIS A 210 -7.49 -10.15 9.89
N TYR A 211 -7.96 -9.48 8.84
CA TYR A 211 -8.63 -8.19 8.99
C TYR A 211 -10.12 -8.33 9.24
N SER A 212 -10.67 -7.40 10.02
CA SER A 212 -12.10 -7.24 10.25
C SER A 212 -12.51 -5.79 10.04
N PHE A 213 -13.77 -5.56 9.68
CA PHE A 213 -14.33 -4.22 9.60
C PHE A 213 -14.58 -3.66 11.00
N GLU A 214 -13.94 -2.55 11.36
CA GLU A 214 -14.18 -1.84 12.61
C GLU A 214 -15.29 -0.80 12.37
N ASP A 215 -16.29 -0.75 13.26
CA ASP A 215 -17.44 0.14 13.09
C ASP A 215 -17.54 1.23 14.16
N GLU A 216 -16.90 2.37 13.89
CA GLU A 216 -17.02 3.58 14.71
C GLU A 216 -18.16 4.53 14.30
N ARG A 217 -19.19 4.05 13.57
CA ARG A 217 -20.43 4.82 13.39
C ARG A 217 -21.22 4.92 14.71
N LYS A 218 -20.82 4.14 15.71
CA LYS A 218 -21.44 4.02 17.03
C LYS A 218 -20.99 5.11 18.02
N GLY A 219 -21.35 6.35 17.70
CA GLY A 219 -21.64 7.39 18.69
C GLY A 219 -23.13 7.49 19.07
N VAL A 220 -24.00 6.69 18.43
CA VAL A 220 -25.47 6.74 18.59
C VAL A 220 -26.07 5.40 19.09
N SER A 221 -25.26 4.36 19.29
CA SER A 221 -25.77 3.05 19.75
C SER A 221 -26.00 2.95 21.27
N LYS A 222 -25.91 4.05 22.02
CA LYS A 222 -26.27 4.09 23.45
C LYS A 222 -27.73 4.49 23.72
N LEU A 223 -28.52 4.85 22.70
CA LEU A 223 -29.92 5.30 22.88
C LEU A 223 -30.99 4.22 22.68
N TYR A 224 -30.65 3.03 22.18
CA TYR A 224 -31.62 1.93 22.03
C TYR A 224 -31.70 1.00 23.26
N LYS A 225 -31.26 1.47 24.43
CA LYS A 225 -31.44 0.76 25.72
C LYS A 225 -32.51 1.40 26.62
N TYR A 226 -33.23 2.41 26.13
CA TYR A 226 -34.25 3.14 26.91
C TYR A 226 -35.55 3.42 26.15
N PHE A 227 -35.85 2.63 25.10
CA PHE A 227 -37.19 2.58 24.50
C PHE A 227 -37.62 1.12 24.36
#